data_AF-A0A970DWE9-F1
#
_entry.id   AF-A0A970DWE9-F1
#
_cell.length_a   1.000
_cell.length_b   1.000
_cell.length_c   1.000
_cell.angle_alpha   90.00
_cell.angle_beta   90.00
_cell.angle_gamma   90.00
#
_symmetry.space_group_name_H-M   'P 1'
#
loop_
_entity.id
_entity.type
_entity.pdbx_description
1 polymer ?
#
loop_
_entity_poly.entity_id
_entity_poly.type
_entity_poly.pdbx_seq_one_letter_code
_entity_poly.pdbx_strand_id
1 'polypeptide(L)' 'MPYSMTGYGRFKLEDDPNYLVSVEARSVNHRFFDLTVRLPKNYSWLEERIAKQVRPLVRRG' A
#
# COMPACT_ATOMS: atom_id res chain seq x y z
N MET A 1 -26.43 0.47 4.44
CA MET A 1 -25.33 0.03 5.35
C MET A 1 -24.13 0.91 5.08
N PRO A 2 -23.56 1.59 6.09
CA PRO A 2 -22.29 2.28 5.90
C PRO A 2 -21.21 1.21 5.77
N TYR A 3 -20.66 1.04 4.57
CA TYR A 3 -19.47 0.23 4.38
C TYR A 3 -18.31 0.96 5.05
N SER A 4 -17.82 0.43 6.17
CA SER A 4 -16.61 0.96 6.80
C SER A 4 -15.44 0.70 5.86
N MET A 5 -15.00 1.74 5.14
CA MET A 5 -13.82 1.70 4.25
C MET A 5 -12.50 1.77 5.04
N THR A 6 -12.50 1.25 6.27
CA THR A 6 -11.32 1.20 7.13
C THR A 6 -10.77 -0.21 7.16
N GLY A 7 -9.59 -0.41 6.58
CA GLY A 7 -8.92 -1.69 6.48
C GLY A 7 -7.48 -1.57 6.93
N TYR A 8 -7.02 -2.51 7.76
CA TYR A 8 -5.61 -2.64 8.10
C TYR A 8 -5.11 -3.96 7.53
N GLY A 9 -3.98 -3.91 6.81
CA GLY A 9 -3.29 -5.07 6.29
C GLY A 9 -1.80 -4.96 6.57
N ARG A 10 -1.19 -6.06 7.01
CA ARG A 10 0.26 -6.16 7.15
C ARG A 10 0.73 -7.42 6.44
N PHE A 11 1.76 -7.26 5.63
CA PHE A 11 2.41 -8.35 4.93
C PHE A 11 3.91 -8.31 5.22
N LYS A 12 4.50 -9.48 5.40
CA LYS A 12 5.94 -9.63 5.50
C LYS A 12 6.37 -10.72 4.54
N LEU A 13 7.43 -10.44 3.80
CA LEU A 13 8.10 -11.40 2.94
C LEU A 13 9.52 -11.59 3.47
N GLU A 14 9.84 -12.85 3.77
CA GLU A 14 11.13 -13.31 4.28
C GLU A 14 11.63 -14.47 3.39
N ASP A 15 11.50 -14.30 2.07
CA ASP A 15 11.78 -15.35 1.07
C ASP A 15 13.28 -15.55 0.84
N ASP A 16 14.10 -14.53 1.14
CA ASP A 16 15.56 -14.60 1.12
C ASP A 16 16.11 -14.28 2.52
N PRO A 17 17.03 -15.09 3.08
CA PRO A 17 17.60 -14.83 4.40
C PRO A 17 18.33 -13.48 4.52
N ASN A 18 18.68 -12.82 3.40
CA ASN A 18 19.33 -11.52 3.38
C ASN A 18 18.34 -10.35 3.25
N TYR A 19 17.07 -10.60 2.93
CA TYR A 19 16.10 -9.54 2.65
C TYR A 19 14.80 -9.73 3.42
N LEU A 20 14.45 -8.72 4.20
CA LEU A 20 13.17 -8.63 4.87
C LEU A 20 12.36 -7.49 4.25
N VAL A 21 11.23 -7.83 3.62
CA VAL A 21 10.31 -6.85 3.05
C VAL A 21 9.06 -6.80 3.91
N SER A 22 8.82 -5.66 4.56
CA SER A 22 7.60 -5.42 5.32
C SER A 22 6.73 -4.39 4.60
N VAL A 23 5.47 -4.74 4.36
CA VAL A 23 4.46 -3.86 3.77
C VAL A 23 3.34 -3.68 4.77
N GLU A 24 2.97 -2.43 5.03
CA GLU A 24 1.82 -2.08 5.85
C GLU A 24 0.86 -1.22 5.04
N ALA A 25 -0.38 -1.66 4.91
CA ALA A 25 -1.45 -0.98 4.22
C ALA A 25 -2.49 -0.53 5.25
N ARG A 26 -2.75 0.78 5.27
CA ARG A 26 -3.82 1.39 6.07
C ARG A 26 -4.79 2.06 5.11
N SER A 27 -6.03 1.62 5.13
CA SER A 27 -7.13 2.26 4.43
C SER A 27 -7.96 3.00 5.47
N VAL A 28 -8.16 4.30 5.25
CA VAL A 28 -9.04 5.15 6.04
C VAL A 28 -10.17 5.64 5.15
N ASN A 29 -11.31 5.97 5.74
CA ASN A 29 -12.46 6.49 5.00
C ASN A 29 -12.18 7.91 4.50
N HIS A 30 -11.46 8.02 3.38
CA HIS A 30 -11.15 9.29 2.73
C HIS A 30 -11.94 9.42 1.43
N ARG A 31 -12.43 10.64 1.15
CA ARG A 31 -13.24 10.92 -0.06
C ARG A 31 -12.44 10.73 -1.35
N PHE A 32 -11.12 10.88 -1.29
CA PHE A 32 -10.21 10.74 -2.43
C PHE A 32 -9.25 9.58 -2.19
N PHE A 33 -8.87 8.88 -3.27
CA PHE A 33 -7.78 7.91 -3.20
C PHE A 33 -6.46 8.66 -3.05
N ASP A 34 -5.89 8.59 -1.84
CA ASP A 34 -4.56 9.12 -1.54
C ASP A 34 -3.68 7.96 -1.07
N LEU A 35 -2.67 7.62 -1.88
CA LEU A 35 -1.74 6.53 -1.61
C LEU A 35 -0.39 7.15 -1.22
N THR A 36 -0.08 7.06 0.07
CA THR A 36 1.26 7.38 0.56
C THR A 36 2.09 6.11 0.67
N VAL A 37 3.08 5.95 -0.21
CA VAL A 37 4.09 4.89 -0.09
C VAL A 37 5.33 5.53 0.55
N ARG A 38 5.88 4.90 1.60
CA ARG A 38 7.15 5.32 2.19
C ARG A 38 8.20 4.26 1.90
N LEU A 39 9.08 4.53 0.94
CA LEU A 39 10.23 3.68 0.66
C LEU A 39 11.55 4.37 1.04
N PRO A 40 12.64 3.61 1.31
CA PRO A 40 13.97 4.18 1.41
C PRO A 40 14.35 4.90 0.11
N LYS A 41 15.16 5.98 0.18
CA LYS A 41 15.53 6.80 -0.99
C LYS A 41 16.03 6.01 -2.20
N ASN A 42 16.75 4.91 -1.95
CA ASN A 42 17.30 4.05 -3.00
C ASN A 42 16.21 3.33 -3.84
N TYR A 43 14.98 3.28 -3.31
CA TYR A 43 13.83 2.60 -3.88
C TYR A 43 12.68 3.56 -4.19
N SER A 44 12.87 4.87 -4.09
CA SER A 44 11.81 5.85 -4.39
C SER A 44 11.27 5.73 -5.83
N TRP A 45 12.07 5.23 -6.77
CA TRP A 45 11.62 4.94 -8.14
C TRP A 45 10.53 3.85 -8.22
N LEU A 46 10.40 2.99 -7.20
CA LEU A 46 9.33 2.01 -7.10
C LEU A 46 8.00 2.62 -6.64
N GLU A 47 8.01 3.76 -5.96
CA GLU A 47 6.78 4.39 -5.43
C GLU A 47 5.77 4.66 -6.56
N GLU A 48 6.24 5.19 -7.69
CA GLU A 48 5.39 5.45 -8.85
C GLU A 48 4.83 4.15 -9.47
N ARG A 49 5.67 3.10 -9.54
CA ARG A 49 5.24 1.79 -10.06
C ARG A 49 4.18 1.15 -9.17
N ILE A 50 4.37 1.21 -7.85
CA ILE A 50 3.39 0.72 -6.87
C ILE A 50 2.09 1.49 -7.01
N ALA A 51 2.15 2.83 -7.11
CA ALA A 51 0.95 3.65 -7.28
C ALA A 51 0.16 3.28 -8.55
N LYS A 52 0.84 3.06 -9.68
CA LYS A 52 0.20 2.61 -10.93
C LYS A 52 -0.48 1.24 -10.81
N GLN A 53 0.08 0.32 -10.03
CA GLN A 53 -0.52 -1.01 -9.83
C GLN A 53 -1.66 -1.03 -8.81
N VAL A 54 -1.57 -0.23 -7.73
CA VAL A 54 -2.59 -0.21 -6.67
C VAL A 54 -3.84 0.57 -7.10
N ARG A 55 -3.68 1.66 -7.86
CA ARG A 55 -4.78 2.53 -8.29
C ARG A 55 -5.94 1.82 -9.01
N PRO A 56 -5.73 0.86 -9.93
CA PRO A 56 -6.84 0.10 -10.54
C PRO A 56 -7.47 -0.93 -9.59
N LEU A 57 -6.73 -1.44 -8.59
CA LEU A 57 -7.20 -2.44 -7.64
C LEU A 57 -8.10 -1.82 -6.56
N VAL A 58 -7.84 -0.56 -6.20
CA VAL A 58 -8.59 0.16 -5.18
C VAL A 58 -9.71 0.96 -5.84
N ARG A 59 -10.87 0.32 -5.98
CA ARG A 59 -12.12 1.01 -6.37
C ARG A 59 -12.86 1.45 -5.12
N ARG A 60 -13.11 2.76 -5.01
CA ARG A 60 -14.09 3.28 -4.06
C ARG A 60 -15.48 2.81 -4.53
N GLY A 61 -16.25 2.22 -3.62
CA GLY A 61 -17.69 1.97 -3.82
C GLY A 61 -18.47 3.26 -3.81
#